data_AF-A0A8T4C0C5-F1
#
_entry.id   AF-A0A8T4C0C5-F1
#
_cell.length_a   1.000
_cell.length_b   1.000
_cell.length_c   1.000
_cell.angle_alpha   90.00
_cell.angle_beta   90.00
_cell.angle_gamma   90.00
#
_symmetry.space_group_name_H-M   'P 1'
#
loop_
_entity.id
_entity.type
_entity.pdbx_description
1 polymer ?
#
loop_
_entity_poly.entity_id
_entity_poly.type
_entity_poly.pdbx_seq_one_letter_code
_entity_poly.pdbx_strand_id
1 'polypeptide(L)'
;MIGSQKIKEVIKIMDFVDKIKNHSRENVICTKHTFFRLSEKQREIFTCETIKHYMFEETPVFVGIQYNGNFAVFYKYPKQMYLRLIIDIKPDKIDVVTFYIIEKTQLPVIK
;
A
#
# COMPACT_ATOMS: atom_id res chain seq x y z
N MET A 1 6.90 5.71 19.68
CA MET A 1 5.59 6.27 19.27
C MET A 1 4.80 5.21 18.51
N ILE A 2 3.77 4.61 19.13
CA ILE A 2 3.03 3.43 18.60
C ILE A 2 1.74 3.85 17.83
N GLY A 3 1.47 5.16 17.70
CA GLY A 3 0.24 5.69 17.11
C GLY A 3 0.28 6.04 15.62
N SER A 4 1.46 6.29 15.04
CA SER A 4 1.59 6.91 13.71
C SER A 4 1.05 6.04 12.57
N GLN A 5 1.11 4.71 12.72
CA GLN A 5 0.67 3.76 11.70
C GLN A 5 -0.82 3.37 11.81
N LYS A 6 -1.54 3.89 12.80
CA LYS A 6 -2.99 3.70 12.91
C LYS A 6 -3.69 4.49 11.80
N ILE A 7 -4.79 3.94 11.30
CA ILE A 7 -5.65 4.66 10.36
C ILE A 7 -6.32 5.79 11.13
N LYS A 8 -6.13 7.02 10.64
CA LYS A 8 -6.79 8.23 11.11
C LYS A 8 -8.17 8.37 10.47
N GLU A 9 -8.24 8.16 9.16
CA GLU A 9 -9.46 8.31 8.37
C GLU A 9 -9.52 7.29 7.24
N VAL A 10 -10.74 6.92 6.86
CA VAL A 10 -11.01 6.03 5.73
C VAL A 10 -11.38 6.89 4.54
N ILE A 11 -10.79 6.58 3.39
CA ILE A 11 -11.09 7.29 2.14
C ILE A 11 -11.83 6.36 1.19
N LYS A 12 -12.62 6.93 0.28
CA LYS A 12 -13.30 6.13 -0.72
C LYS A 12 -12.26 5.56 -1.68
N ILE A 13 -12.49 4.32 -2.10
CA ILE A 13 -11.63 3.63 -3.08
C ILE A 13 -11.53 4.44 -4.38
N MET A 14 -12.63 5.04 -4.84
CA MET A 14 -12.64 5.87 -6.05
C MET A 14 -11.72 7.09 -5.92
N ASP A 15 -11.80 7.83 -4.81
CA ASP A 15 -10.95 9.00 -4.57
C ASP A 15 -9.46 8.62 -4.59
N PHE A 16 -9.13 7.44 -4.04
CA PHE A 16 -7.78 6.90 -4.11
C PHE A 16 -7.35 6.56 -5.53
N VAL A 17 -8.18 5.82 -6.27
CA VAL A 17 -7.90 5.40 -7.65
C VAL A 17 -7.69 6.62 -8.55
N ASP A 18 -8.52 7.65 -8.43
CA ASP A 18 -8.38 8.88 -9.20
C ASP A 18 -7.08 9.62 -8.85
N LYS A 19 -6.68 9.61 -7.57
CA LYS A 19 -5.40 10.17 -7.15
C LYS A 19 -4.20 9.42 -7.74
N ILE A 20 -4.26 8.09 -7.83
CA ILE A 20 -3.20 7.28 -8.45
C ILE A 20 -3.13 7.48 -9.96
N LYS A 21 -4.29 7.57 -10.65
CA LYS A 21 -4.35 7.78 -12.11
C LYS A 21 -3.68 9.06 -12.58
N ASN A 22 -3.59 10.07 -11.72
CA ASN A 22 -2.87 11.31 -12.02
C ASN A 22 -1.33 11.14 -12.05
N HIS A 23 -0.82 9.96 -11.72
CA HIS A 23 0.61 9.64 -11.75
C HIS A 23 0.91 8.60 -12.83
N SER A 24 2.06 8.72 -13.47
CA SER A 24 2.59 7.65 -14.32
C SER A 24 3.09 6.49 -13.46
N ARG A 25 3.03 5.26 -13.99
CA ARG A 25 3.64 4.07 -13.36
C ARG A 25 5.14 4.24 -13.13
N GLU A 26 5.80 5.05 -13.96
CA GLU A 26 7.23 5.36 -13.85
C GLU A 26 7.55 6.24 -12.63
N ASN A 27 6.56 7.01 -12.15
CA ASN A 27 6.73 7.88 -10.99
C ASN A 27 6.55 7.14 -9.66
N VAL A 28 6.34 5.81 -9.69
CA VAL A 28 6.32 4.98 -8.48
C VAL A 28 7.75 4.56 -8.13
N ILE A 29 8.20 4.98 -6.95
CA ILE A 29 9.54 4.73 -6.46
C ILE A 29 9.51 3.68 -5.35
N CYS A 30 10.20 2.56 -5.60
CA CYS A 30 10.51 1.57 -4.56
C CYS A 30 11.99 1.65 -4.21
N THR A 31 12.31 1.72 -2.91
CA THR A 31 13.68 1.77 -2.41
C THR A 31 14.05 0.44 -1.73
N LYS A 32 15.32 0.26 -1.35
CA LYS A 32 15.73 -0.89 -0.52
C LYS A 32 14.92 -0.98 0.78
N HIS A 33 14.48 0.16 1.33
CA HIS A 33 13.67 0.19 2.53
C HIS A 33 12.26 -0.39 2.34
N THR A 34 11.70 -0.24 1.13
CA THR A 34 10.39 -0.81 0.76
C THR A 34 10.34 -2.31 1.04
N PHE A 35 11.42 -3.02 0.69
CA PHE A 35 11.55 -4.48 0.79
C PHE A 35 12.27 -4.94 2.06
N PHE A 36 12.67 -4.02 2.95
CA PHE A 36 13.50 -4.34 4.12
C PHE A 36 12.84 -5.39 5.04
N ARG A 37 11.51 -5.37 5.14
CA ARG A 37 10.73 -6.28 5.99
C ARG A 37 10.50 -7.66 5.40
N LEU A 38 10.94 -7.91 4.17
CA LEU A 38 10.76 -9.19 3.48
C LEU A 38 11.90 -10.14 3.80
N SER A 39 11.54 -11.42 3.96
CA SER A 39 12.49 -12.52 3.86
C SER A 39 13.11 -12.60 2.46
N GLU A 40 14.26 -13.25 2.31
CA GLU A 40 14.92 -13.41 1.01
C GLU A 40 13.99 -14.03 -0.04
N LYS A 41 13.26 -15.10 0.32
CA LYS A 41 12.27 -15.75 -0.56
C LYS A 41 11.16 -14.79 -1.01
N GLN A 42 10.74 -13.85 -0.16
CA GLN A 42 9.75 -12.85 -0.53
C GLN A 42 10.34 -11.75 -1.42
N ARG A 43 11.62 -11.40 -1.26
CA ARG A 43 12.31 -10.43 -2.11
C ARG A 43 12.48 -10.91 -3.55
N GLU A 44 12.52 -12.22 -3.77
CA GLU A 44 12.54 -12.80 -5.13
C GLU A 44 11.21 -12.62 -5.87
N ILE A 45 10.09 -12.56 -5.13
CA ILE A 45 8.73 -12.49 -5.70
C ILE A 45 8.26 -11.03 -5.80
N PHE A 46 8.56 -10.23 -4.78
CA PHE A 46 8.14 -8.84 -4.72
C PHE A 46 9.19 -7.92 -5.32
N THR A 47 8.95 -7.55 -6.56
CA THR A 47 9.67 -6.49 -7.26
C THR A 47 8.88 -5.18 -7.20
N CYS A 48 9.51 -4.07 -7.59
CA CYS A 48 8.77 -2.81 -7.73
C CYS A 48 7.66 -2.92 -8.79
N GLU A 49 7.87 -3.70 -9.85
CA GLU A 49 6.85 -3.94 -10.88
C GLU A 49 5.64 -4.69 -10.31
N THR A 50 5.87 -5.66 -9.43
CA THR A 50 4.78 -6.33 -8.70
C THR A 50 3.94 -5.31 -7.92
N ILE A 51 4.57 -4.36 -7.24
CA ILE A 51 3.85 -3.31 -6.48
C ILE A 51 3.08 -2.38 -7.42
N LYS A 52 3.70 -1.95 -8.54
CA LYS A 52 3.03 -1.12 -9.55
C LYS A 52 1.81 -1.82 -10.14
N HIS A 53 1.89 -3.13 -10.38
CA HIS A 53 0.75 -3.91 -10.85
C HIS A 53 -0.43 -3.83 -9.86
N TYR A 54 -0.20 -4.08 -8.56
CA TYR A 54 -1.25 -3.91 -7.55
C TYR A 54 -1.81 -2.48 -7.52
N MET A 55 -0.97 -1.46 -7.68
CA MET A 55 -1.43 -0.07 -7.58
C MET A 55 -2.26 0.43 -8.76
N PHE A 56 -2.00 -0.07 -9.97
CA PHE A 56 -2.61 0.45 -11.20
C PHE A 56 -3.61 -0.49 -11.85
N GLU A 57 -3.50 -1.79 -11.61
CA GLU A 57 -4.33 -2.80 -12.27
C GLU A 57 -5.32 -3.46 -11.31
N GLU A 58 -4.99 -3.53 -10.03
CA GLU A 58 -5.86 -4.14 -9.02
C GLU A 58 -6.74 -3.10 -8.31
N THR A 59 -7.94 -3.51 -7.92
CA THR A 59 -8.83 -2.67 -7.12
C THR A 59 -8.58 -2.92 -5.63
N PRO A 60 -8.27 -1.88 -4.84
CA PRO A 60 -8.07 -2.05 -3.40
C PRO A 60 -9.41 -2.39 -2.72
N VAL A 61 -9.35 -3.20 -1.67
CA VAL A 61 -10.51 -3.56 -0.83
C VAL A 61 -10.74 -2.56 0.29
N PHE A 62 -9.71 -1.82 0.69
CA PHE A 62 -9.76 -0.83 1.74
C PHE A 62 -8.65 0.19 1.53
N VAL A 63 -8.96 1.46 1.83
CA VAL A 63 -7.97 2.53 1.82
C VAL A 63 -8.19 3.44 3.01
N GLY A 64 -7.11 3.76 3.72
CA GLY A 64 -7.15 4.74 4.80
C GLY A 64 -5.88 5.56 4.87
N ILE A 65 -5.97 6.74 5.47
CA ILE A 65 -4.83 7.63 5.72
C ILE A 65 -4.38 7.42 7.16
N GLN A 66 -3.08 7.22 7.35
CA GLN A 66 -2.45 7.05 8.65
C GLN A 66 -2.24 8.41 9.35
N TYR A 67 -2.02 8.42 10.67
CA TYR A 67 -1.76 9.67 11.41
C TYR A 67 -0.52 10.43 10.92
N ASN A 68 0.42 9.76 10.26
CA ASN A 68 1.58 10.38 9.64
C ASN A 68 1.35 10.86 8.18
N GLY A 69 0.12 10.79 7.68
CA GLY A 69 -0.24 11.23 6.33
C GLY A 69 -0.07 10.16 5.23
N ASN A 70 0.57 9.03 5.53
CA ASN A 70 0.73 7.96 4.55
C ASN A 70 -0.60 7.27 4.26
N PHE A 71 -0.76 6.80 3.03
CA PHE A 71 -1.88 5.95 2.65
C PHE A 71 -1.55 4.50 3.01
N ALA A 72 -2.49 3.85 3.69
CA ALA A 72 -2.51 2.41 3.90
C ALA A 72 -3.57 1.81 2.97
N VAL A 73 -3.11 1.06 1.98
CA VAL A 73 -3.92 0.52 0.89
C VAL A 73 -3.89 -0.99 0.98
N PHE A 74 -5.05 -1.63 0.90
CA PHE A 74 -5.17 -3.07 1.10
C PHE A 74 -5.72 -3.72 -0.16
N TYR A 75 -5.04 -4.76 -0.63
CA TYR A 75 -5.43 -5.57 -1.79
C TYR A 75 -5.65 -7.02 -1.37
N LYS A 76 -6.45 -7.76 -2.14
CA LYS A 76 -6.55 -9.21 -1.95
C LYS A 76 -5.20 -9.84 -2.31
N TYR A 77 -4.79 -10.81 -1.51
CA TYR A 77 -3.62 -11.64 -1.77
C TYR A 77 -4.05 -13.12 -1.71
N PRO A 78 -3.36 -14.05 -2.40
CA PRO A 78 -3.69 -15.47 -2.35
C PRO A 78 -3.83 -16.03 -0.92
N LYS A 79 -4.55 -17.15 -0.80
CA LYS A 79 -4.78 -17.85 0.48
C LYS A 79 -5.50 -17.02 1.55
N GLN A 80 -6.48 -16.21 1.13
CA GLN A 80 -7.31 -15.36 2.02
C GLN A 80 -6.50 -14.33 2.83
N MET A 81 -5.31 -13.98 2.34
CA MET A 81 -4.49 -12.94 2.91
C MET A 81 -4.73 -11.60 2.20
N TYR A 82 -4.12 -10.54 2.73
CA TYR A 82 -4.20 -9.21 2.18
C TYR A 82 -2.81 -8.61 2.07
N LEU A 83 -2.57 -7.89 0.97
CA LEU A 83 -1.39 -7.06 0.80
C LEU A 83 -1.70 -5.67 1.31
N ARG A 84 -1.06 -5.25 2.39
CA ARG A 84 -1.10 -3.90 2.93
C ARG A 84 0.10 -3.11 2.40
N LEU A 85 -0.13 -2.21 1.45
CA LEU A 85 0.84 -1.23 0.99
C LEU A 85 0.77 0.03 1.86
N ILE A 86 1.93 0.54 2.27
CA ILE A 86 2.06 1.88 2.85
C ILE A 86 2.77 2.76 1.83
N ILE A 87 2.08 3.79 1.36
CA ILE A 87 2.59 4.69 0.33
C ILE A 87 2.47 6.15 0.77
N ASP A 88 3.42 6.94 0.31
CA ASP A 88 3.44 8.39 0.45
C ASP A 88 3.23 8.99 -0.95
N ILE A 89 2.12 9.71 -1.14
CA ILE A 89 1.74 10.29 -2.44
C ILE A 89 2.14 11.77 -2.43
N LYS A 90 3.10 12.11 -3.28
CA LYS A 90 3.60 13.47 -3.53
C LYS A 90 3.09 13.99 -4.87
N PRO A 91 3.19 15.30 -5.16
CA PRO A 91 2.70 15.84 -6.42
C PRO A 91 3.36 15.27 -7.68
N ASP A 92 4.63 14.90 -7.58
CA ASP A 92 5.47 14.43 -8.69
C ASP A 92 5.62 12.90 -8.73
N LYS A 93 5.47 12.24 -7.58
CA LYS A 93 5.81 10.83 -7.41
C LYS A 93 5.05 10.14 -6.29
N ILE A 94 5.11 8.81 -6.32
CA ILE A 94 4.57 7.96 -5.27
C ILE A 94 5.71 7.14 -4.67
N ASP A 95 6.02 7.38 -3.40
CA ASP A 95 7.05 6.63 -2.68
C ASP A 95 6.38 5.43 -1.97
N VAL A 96 6.80 4.21 -2.31
CA VAL A 96 6.35 3.01 -1.61
C VAL A 96 7.18 2.86 -0.33
N VAL A 97 6.63 3.24 0.80
CA VAL A 97 7.35 3.24 2.09
C VAL A 97 7.69 1.82 2.53
N THR A 98 6.69 0.94 2.58
CA THR A 98 6.85 -0.48 2.94
C THR A 98 5.55 -1.24 2.66
N PHE A 99 5.55 -2.55 2.82
CA PHE A 99 4.33 -3.35 2.72
C PHE A 99 4.37 -4.61 3.59
N TYR A 100 3.19 -5.23 3.76
CA TYR A 100 2.98 -6.41 4.57
C TYR A 100 1.99 -7.35 3.90
N ILE A 101 2.18 -8.65 4.09
CA ILE A 101 1.10 -9.63 3.92
C ILE A 101 0.48 -9.83 5.30
N ILE A 102 -0.84 -9.66 5.39
CA ILE A 102 -1.59 -9.74 6.63
C ILE A 102 -2.78 -10.67 6.48
N GLU A 103 -3.28 -11.19 7.60
CA GLU A 103 -4.51 -11.96 7.64
C GLU A 103 -5.74 -11.05 7.64
N LYS A 104 -6.91 -11.62 7.30
CA LYS A 104 -8.20 -10.91 7.31
C LYS A 104 -8.52 -10.25 8.66
N THR A 105 -8.13 -10.89 9.76
CA THR A 105 -8.35 -10.41 11.14
C THR A 105 -7.59 -9.11 11.45
N GLN A 106 -6.57 -8.79 10.65
CA GLN A 106 -5.75 -7.60 10.80
C GLN A 106 -6.22 -6.44 9.90
N LEU A 107 -7.27 -6.65 9.09
CA LEU A 107 -7.91 -5.55 8.38
C LEU A 107 -8.55 -4.59 9.39
N PRO A 108 -8.46 -3.26 9.15
CA PRO A 108 -9.16 -2.29 9.97
C PRO A 108 -10.66 -2.57 9.94
N VAL A 109 -11.25 -2.80 11.11
CA VAL A 109 -12.70 -2.86 11.28
C VAL A 109 -13.17 -1.44 11.58
N ILE A 110 -13.92 -0.84 10.67
CA ILE A 110 -14.60 0.42 10.94
C ILE A 110 -15.79 0.07 11.84
N LYS A 111 -15.82 0.61 13.06
CA LYS A 111 -17.02 0.64 13.90
C LYS A 111 -17.81 1.90 13.63
#